data_AF-A0A6C0EAH3-F1
#
_entry.id   AF-A0A6C0EAH3-F1
#
_cell.length_a   1.000
_cell.length_b   1.000
_cell.length_c   1.000
_cell.angle_alpha   90.00
_cell.angle_beta   90.00
_cell.angle_gamma   90.00
#
_symmetry.space_group_name_H-M   'P 1'
#
loop_
_entity.id
_entity.type
_entity.pdbx_description
1 polymer ?
#
loop_
_entity_poly.entity_id
_entity_poly.type
_entity_poly.pdbx_seq_one_letter_code
_entity_poly.pdbx_strand_id
1 'polypeptide(L)'
;MDNTIYWLEPIAPLISPVQAVTVGPEELLLHTPLHARLLALKNDIDSVTPDGYWDDAKNITNPYEYIFLSLQRRMAWSIAALQPLSRSYFKMIELWDLLGLTATATAHSAEGPGGFLEAIQHRCGPIPMIAMTLKSTERTVPGWRKSQAFLQSYPDIHITYGADGTGNLYSLANQAAFTTTAKAHIGVADVYTADGGFDFSADFNGQESTVQRLLVAEALAGLTTLRQGGTMILKLFDMKCRATLEIMWTLSSCFETTALIKPKTSRPANSERYWIGRGYRGAPDWILTLFSSLAATDAPNGWSHLYAQTPAFPAAWITEIQIFQQKIELHQFNKIQITLNLIKAPTKSVIHTLLLNNIEESMAWCQAHNIPINPQYQGLTTEKIASLNLEEALVPFRASVARTNLQGLSQPPPTHRAWTGVPPQRTPAGLAWRTALPASVLGRTPSQTVTGTPPSPEASPPQSLLGSFPSLAQI
;
A
#
# COMPACT_ATOMS: atom_id res chain seq x y z
N MET A 1 -14.97 -2.65 2.21
CA MET A 1 -14.67 -3.21 3.54
C MET A 1 -15.47 -2.47 4.60
N ASP A 2 -15.52 -3.00 5.81
CA ASP A 2 -16.44 -2.63 6.89
C ASP A 2 -15.81 -1.76 7.99
N ASN A 3 -14.58 -1.25 7.80
CA ASN A 3 -13.83 -0.50 8.83
C ASN A 3 -13.57 -1.27 10.13
N THR A 4 -13.72 -2.60 10.09
CA THR A 4 -13.41 -3.44 11.25
C THR A 4 -11.92 -3.41 11.55
N ILE A 5 -11.58 -3.15 12.81
CA ILE A 5 -10.22 -3.30 13.36
C ILE A 5 -10.07 -4.75 13.79
N TYR A 6 -9.10 -5.45 13.21
CA TYR A 6 -8.79 -6.84 13.54
C TYR A 6 -7.68 -6.85 14.58
N TRP A 7 -8.07 -6.78 15.85
CA TRP A 7 -7.13 -6.94 16.95
C TRP A 7 -6.51 -8.33 16.90
N LEU A 8 -5.19 -8.37 17.12
CA LEU A 8 -4.40 -9.58 17.14
C LEU A 8 -4.12 -10.00 18.59
N GLU A 9 -4.01 -11.31 18.82
CA GLU A 9 -3.58 -11.87 20.09
C GLU A 9 -2.27 -11.22 20.55
N PRO A 10 -2.19 -10.69 21.79
CA PRO A 10 -0.98 -10.03 22.28
C PRO A 10 0.23 -10.95 22.27
N ILE A 11 1.35 -10.45 21.74
CA ILE A 11 2.64 -11.12 21.79
C ILE A 11 3.38 -10.65 23.05
N ALA A 12 3.79 -11.61 23.89
CA ALA A 12 4.62 -11.35 25.05
C ALA A 12 6.01 -10.85 24.62
N PRO A 13 6.72 -10.07 25.45
CA PRO A 13 8.11 -9.69 25.18
C PRO A 13 8.98 -10.91 24.87
N LEU A 14 9.76 -10.80 23.81
CA LEU A 14 10.53 -11.92 23.27
C LEU A 14 11.95 -11.97 23.80
N ILE A 15 12.45 -13.18 24.01
CA ILE A 15 13.89 -13.46 24.16
C ILE A 15 14.48 -13.59 22.76
N SER A 16 15.68 -13.03 22.54
CA SER A 16 16.35 -13.05 21.22
C SER A 16 16.42 -14.48 20.66
N PRO A 17 15.72 -14.78 19.54
CA PRO A 17 15.84 -16.06 18.86
C PRO A 17 17.20 -16.19 18.16
N VAL A 18 17.55 -17.40 17.73
CA VAL A 18 18.71 -17.62 16.87
C VAL A 18 18.43 -17.02 15.50
N GLN A 19 19.11 -15.91 15.20
CA GLN A 19 18.99 -15.19 13.93
C GLN A 19 19.74 -15.94 12.83
N ALA A 20 19.13 -16.08 11.67
CA ALA A 20 19.72 -16.64 10.46
C ALA A 20 19.10 -15.95 9.25
N VAL A 21 19.36 -14.65 9.12
CA VAL A 21 18.76 -13.82 8.07
C VAL A 21 19.23 -14.31 6.70
N THR A 22 18.27 -14.73 5.88
CA THR A 22 18.53 -15.25 4.54
C THR A 22 17.83 -14.37 3.51
N VAL A 23 18.62 -13.76 2.62
CA VAL A 23 18.12 -13.11 1.40
C VAL A 23 17.82 -14.22 0.39
N GLY A 24 16.64 -14.19 -0.22
CA GLY A 24 16.23 -15.26 -1.10
C GLY A 24 14.79 -15.10 -1.59
N PRO A 25 14.28 -16.07 -2.38
CA PRO A 25 12.90 -16.03 -2.86
C PRO A 25 11.91 -16.07 -1.70
N GLU A 26 10.68 -15.61 -1.96
CA GLU A 26 9.59 -15.63 -1.00
C GLU A 26 9.31 -17.05 -0.49
N GLU A 27 9.38 -17.22 0.84
CA GLU A 27 8.93 -18.44 1.52
C GLU A 27 7.49 -18.22 2.01
N LEU A 28 6.52 -18.70 1.25
CA LEU A 28 5.10 -18.56 1.59
C LEU A 28 4.74 -19.47 2.76
N LEU A 29 4.25 -18.89 3.86
CA LEU A 29 3.84 -19.64 5.05
C LEU A 29 2.31 -19.66 5.21
N LEU A 30 1.65 -18.55 4.87
CA LEU A 30 0.20 -18.43 4.98
C LEU A 30 -0.45 -18.64 3.61
N HIS A 31 -1.27 -19.68 3.53
CA HIS A 31 -2.03 -20.01 2.33
C HIS A 31 -3.52 -19.72 2.53
N THR A 32 -4.15 -19.23 1.47
CA THR A 32 -5.60 -19.02 1.42
C THR A 32 -6.21 -19.76 0.23
N PRO A 33 -7.47 -20.21 0.33
CA PRO A 33 -8.13 -20.89 -0.79
C PRO A 33 -8.33 -20.00 -2.04
N LEU A 34 -8.36 -18.67 -1.87
CA LEU A 34 -8.61 -17.72 -2.96
C LEU A 34 -7.33 -17.25 -3.66
N HIS A 35 -6.14 -17.53 -3.11
CA HIS A 35 -4.89 -16.97 -3.59
C HIS A 35 -4.67 -17.19 -5.10
N ALA A 36 -4.75 -18.43 -5.57
CA ALA A 36 -4.52 -18.76 -6.97
C ALA A 36 -5.55 -18.12 -7.91
N ARG A 37 -6.82 -18.05 -7.49
CA ARG A 37 -7.90 -17.43 -8.27
C ARG A 37 -7.74 -15.92 -8.36
N LEU A 38 -7.35 -15.28 -7.26
CA LEU A 38 -7.06 -13.86 -7.23
C LEU A 38 -5.84 -13.52 -8.07
N LEU A 39 -4.79 -14.33 -8.04
CA LEU A 39 -3.59 -14.16 -8.86
C LEU A 39 -3.94 -14.22 -10.37
N ALA A 40 -4.71 -15.22 -10.79
CA ALA A 40 -5.20 -15.31 -12.16
C ALA A 40 -6.00 -14.06 -12.58
N LEU A 41 -6.90 -13.61 -11.69
CA LEU A 41 -7.72 -12.41 -11.94
C LEU A 41 -6.89 -11.11 -11.98
N LYS A 42 -5.82 -11.02 -11.19
CA LYS A 42 -4.87 -9.90 -11.27
C LYS A 42 -4.14 -9.88 -12.61
N ASN A 43 -3.73 -11.03 -13.13
CA ASN A 43 -3.09 -11.13 -14.45
C ASN A 43 -4.05 -10.76 -15.59
N ASP A 44 -5.36 -10.97 -15.43
CA ASP A 44 -6.36 -10.52 -16.42
C ASP A 44 -6.41 -8.98 -16.53
N ILE A 45 -5.98 -8.23 -15.52
CA ILE A 45 -5.92 -6.76 -15.56
C ILE A 45 -4.95 -6.29 -16.66
N ASP A 46 -3.82 -6.99 -16.83
CA ASP A 46 -2.80 -6.64 -17.82
C ASP A 46 -3.35 -6.66 -19.26
N SER A 47 -4.40 -7.45 -19.52
CA SER A 47 -5.06 -7.51 -20.82
C SER A 47 -5.85 -6.25 -21.18
N VAL A 48 -6.22 -5.43 -20.19
CA VAL A 48 -7.06 -4.21 -20.37
C VAL A 48 -6.35 -2.92 -19.98
N THR A 49 -5.18 -3.00 -19.33
CA THR A 49 -4.37 -1.85 -18.91
C THR A 49 -3.82 -0.99 -20.05
N PRO A 50 -3.30 -1.55 -21.18
CA PRO A 50 -2.67 -0.75 -22.24
C PRO A 50 -3.56 0.35 -22.84
N ASP A 51 -4.87 0.13 -22.84
CA ASP A 51 -5.86 1.06 -23.37
C ASP A 51 -6.38 2.07 -22.33
N GLY A 52 -5.86 2.04 -21.09
CA GLY A 52 -6.28 2.92 -20.00
C GLY A 52 -7.64 2.59 -19.36
N TYR A 53 -8.37 1.59 -19.89
CA TYR A 53 -9.70 1.22 -19.40
C TYR A 53 -9.71 0.85 -17.91
N TRP A 54 -8.68 0.17 -17.42
CA TRP A 54 -8.58 -0.17 -16.00
C TRP A 54 -8.58 1.07 -15.11
N ASP A 55 -7.81 2.09 -15.47
CA ASP A 55 -7.63 3.29 -14.67
C ASP A 55 -8.89 4.14 -14.58
N ASP A 56 -9.70 4.17 -15.64
CA ASP A 56 -10.99 4.81 -15.64
C ASP A 56 -12.07 3.97 -14.93
N ALA A 57 -12.16 2.67 -15.25
CA ALA A 57 -13.17 1.79 -14.68
C ALA A 57 -13.04 1.65 -13.16
N LYS A 58 -11.81 1.55 -12.64
CA LYS A 58 -11.58 1.39 -11.19
C LYS A 58 -12.05 2.60 -10.37
N ASN A 59 -12.08 3.79 -10.97
CA ASN A 59 -12.57 4.99 -10.30
C ASN A 59 -14.11 4.96 -10.17
N ILE A 60 -14.80 4.35 -11.14
CA ILE A 60 -16.26 4.19 -11.13
C ILE A 60 -16.64 3.08 -10.16
N THR A 61 -15.93 1.95 -10.17
CA THR A 61 -16.28 0.78 -9.35
C THR A 61 -15.83 0.88 -7.89
N ASN A 62 -14.92 1.79 -7.54
CA ASN A 62 -14.54 2.03 -6.15
C ASN A 62 -15.61 2.90 -5.45
N PRO A 63 -16.34 2.37 -4.45
CA PRO A 63 -17.43 3.09 -3.79
C PRO A 63 -17.01 4.35 -3.03
N TYR A 64 -15.71 4.57 -2.82
CA TYR A 64 -15.20 5.71 -2.05
C TYR A 64 -14.30 6.64 -2.88
N GLU A 65 -14.24 6.47 -4.21
CA GLU A 65 -13.35 7.28 -5.05
C GLU A 65 -13.81 8.75 -5.10
N TYR A 66 -15.12 9.02 -4.99
CA TYR A 66 -15.66 10.37 -5.09
C TYR A 66 -15.51 11.18 -3.81
N ILE A 67 -15.02 10.60 -2.70
CA ILE A 67 -14.54 11.39 -1.56
C ILE A 67 -13.59 12.48 -2.07
N PHE A 68 -12.62 12.09 -2.91
CA PHE A 68 -11.70 13.03 -3.55
C PHE A 68 -11.09 12.49 -4.85
N LEU A 69 -11.30 13.26 -5.93
CA LEU A 69 -10.79 12.96 -7.27
C LEU A 69 -9.56 13.82 -7.56
N SER A 70 -8.35 13.25 -7.51
CA SER A 70 -7.10 14.01 -7.57
C SER A 70 -6.72 14.59 -8.94
N LEU A 71 -7.47 14.31 -10.00
CA LEU A 71 -7.20 14.84 -11.34
C LEU A 71 -7.84 16.22 -11.47
N GLN A 72 -7.06 17.26 -11.78
CA GLN A 72 -7.52 18.67 -11.82
C GLN A 72 -8.86 18.88 -12.55
N ARG A 73 -9.10 18.16 -13.65
CA ARG A 73 -10.36 18.23 -14.42
C ARG A 73 -11.57 17.59 -13.72
N ARG A 74 -11.31 16.65 -12.81
CA ARG A 74 -12.32 15.87 -12.07
C ARG A 74 -12.43 16.29 -10.60
N MET A 75 -11.47 17.07 -10.07
CA MET A 75 -11.46 17.56 -8.68
C MET A 75 -12.74 18.30 -8.32
N ALA A 76 -13.31 19.04 -9.26
CA ALA A 76 -14.59 19.73 -9.08
C ALA A 76 -15.71 18.78 -8.66
N TRP A 77 -15.67 17.50 -9.04
CA TRP A 77 -16.71 16.52 -8.73
C TRP A 77 -16.51 15.80 -7.39
N SER A 78 -15.44 16.12 -6.64
CA SER A 78 -15.20 15.56 -5.31
C SER A 78 -16.34 15.93 -4.36
N ILE A 79 -16.76 14.96 -3.55
CA ILE A 79 -17.75 15.15 -2.49
C ILE A 79 -17.15 15.97 -1.35
N ALA A 80 -15.90 15.71 -0.95
CA ALA A 80 -15.21 16.56 0.00
C ALA A 80 -14.94 17.94 -0.61
N ALA A 81 -15.23 18.99 0.16
CA ALA A 81 -14.88 20.37 -0.19
C ALA A 81 -13.37 20.64 -0.08
N LEU A 82 -12.67 19.85 0.73
CA LEU A 82 -11.25 20.00 1.02
C LEU A 82 -10.39 19.55 -0.17
N GLN A 83 -9.30 20.27 -0.40
CA GLN A 83 -8.28 19.93 -1.40
C GLN A 83 -6.93 19.67 -0.70
N PRO A 84 -6.76 18.48 -0.09
CA PRO A 84 -5.54 18.17 0.65
C PRO A 84 -4.33 17.98 -0.27
N LEU A 85 -3.14 17.97 0.34
CA LEU A 85 -1.85 17.73 -0.31
C LEU A 85 -1.81 16.40 -1.08
N SER A 86 -2.55 15.40 -0.60
CA SER A 86 -2.70 14.10 -1.24
C SER A 86 -3.95 13.37 -0.75
N ARG A 87 -4.29 12.27 -1.44
CA ARG A 87 -5.36 11.35 -1.01
C ARG A 87 -5.09 10.62 0.31
N SER A 88 -3.82 10.54 0.74
CA SER A 88 -3.49 9.86 2.00
C SER A 88 -4.07 10.59 3.20
N TYR A 89 -4.36 11.90 3.08
CA TYR A 89 -5.15 12.67 4.04
C TYR A 89 -6.43 11.96 4.50
N PHE A 90 -7.26 11.48 3.57
CA PHE A 90 -8.53 10.85 3.92
C PHE A 90 -8.35 9.50 4.61
N LYS A 91 -7.27 8.78 4.28
CA LYS A 91 -6.91 7.54 5.00
C LYS A 91 -6.53 7.83 6.44
N MET A 92 -5.74 8.87 6.66
CA MET A 92 -5.35 9.24 8.02
C MET A 92 -6.53 9.74 8.82
N ILE A 93 -7.43 10.55 8.24
CA ILE A 93 -8.69 10.94 8.90
C ILE A 93 -9.48 9.71 9.37
N GLU A 94 -9.65 8.73 8.47
CA GLU A 94 -10.39 7.51 8.77
C GLU A 94 -9.72 6.69 9.87
N LEU A 95 -8.41 6.45 9.77
CA LEU A 95 -7.64 5.73 10.78
C LEU A 95 -7.65 6.46 12.13
N TRP A 96 -7.50 7.79 12.12
CA TRP A 96 -7.48 8.62 13.32
C TRP A 96 -8.77 8.48 14.14
N ASP A 97 -9.91 8.60 13.45
CA ASP A 97 -11.21 8.54 14.09
C ASP A 97 -11.55 7.12 14.55
N LEU A 98 -11.27 6.09 13.73
CA LEU A 98 -11.51 4.68 14.08
C LEU A 98 -10.71 4.23 15.30
N LEU A 99 -9.48 4.73 15.43
CA LEU A 99 -8.59 4.38 16.54
C LEU A 99 -8.78 5.28 17.77
N GLY A 100 -9.58 6.36 17.65
CA GLY A 100 -9.81 7.32 18.72
C GLY A 100 -8.52 7.99 19.19
N LEU A 101 -7.66 8.39 18.25
CA LEU A 101 -6.33 8.90 18.57
C LEU A 101 -6.36 10.34 19.08
N THR A 102 -5.37 10.64 19.91
CA THR A 102 -5.04 11.98 20.38
C THR A 102 -3.52 12.09 20.42
N ALA A 103 -2.97 13.25 20.08
CA ALA A 103 -1.54 13.49 20.18
C ALA A 103 -1.25 14.95 20.54
N THR A 104 -0.14 15.13 21.24
CA THR A 104 0.49 16.42 21.51
C THR A 104 1.77 16.60 20.68
N ALA A 105 2.36 15.51 20.20
CA ALA A 105 3.45 15.52 19.24
C ALA A 105 3.46 14.24 18.38
N THR A 106 3.83 14.34 17.10
CA THR A 106 3.86 13.19 16.19
C THR A 106 5.11 13.12 15.33
N ALA A 107 5.46 11.90 14.90
CA ALA A 107 6.61 11.64 14.04
C ALA A 107 6.20 10.84 12.80
N HIS A 108 6.83 11.13 11.65
CA HIS A 108 6.37 10.64 10.35
C HIS A 108 7.53 10.23 9.44
N SER A 109 7.40 9.10 8.75
CA SER A 109 8.39 8.67 7.75
C SER A 109 7.76 8.29 6.41
N ALA A 110 8.44 8.63 5.32
CA ALA A 110 8.03 8.32 3.94
C ALA A 110 6.67 8.89 3.52
N GLU A 111 6.22 9.98 4.16
CA GLU A 111 4.87 10.52 3.95
C GLU A 111 4.81 11.71 2.99
N GLY A 112 5.87 11.99 2.23
CA GLY A 112 5.81 13.03 1.20
C GLY A 112 4.61 12.80 0.26
N PRO A 113 3.76 13.82 -0.03
CA PRO A 113 3.90 15.25 0.26
C PRO A 113 3.27 15.71 1.59
N GLY A 114 2.78 14.83 2.46
CA GLY A 114 2.33 15.20 3.81
C GLY A 114 0.84 15.13 4.07
N GLY A 115 0.08 14.34 3.32
CA GLY A 115 -1.37 14.20 3.54
C GLY A 115 -1.73 13.72 4.95
N PHE A 116 -0.92 12.81 5.52
CA PHE A 116 -1.09 12.34 6.90
C PHE A 116 -0.83 13.46 7.92
N LEU A 117 0.26 14.22 7.76
CA LEU A 117 0.55 15.40 8.60
C LEU A 117 -0.61 16.40 8.57
N GLU A 118 -1.11 16.73 7.38
CA GLU A 118 -2.24 17.66 7.20
C GLU A 118 -3.51 17.16 7.89
N ALA A 119 -3.81 15.86 7.80
CA ALA A 119 -4.96 15.26 8.47
C ALA A 119 -4.85 15.34 9.99
N ILE A 120 -3.65 15.08 10.53
CA ILE A 120 -3.41 15.14 11.98
C ILE A 120 -3.49 16.58 12.49
N GLN A 121 -2.92 17.55 11.76
CA GLN A 121 -3.07 18.98 12.09
C GLN A 121 -4.54 19.40 12.08
N HIS A 122 -5.34 18.94 11.11
CA HIS A 122 -6.77 19.23 11.08
C HIS A 122 -7.52 18.61 12.27
N ARG A 123 -7.14 17.42 12.73
CA ARG A 123 -7.78 16.77 13.88
C ARG A 123 -7.35 17.31 15.24
N CYS A 124 -6.08 17.66 15.40
CA CYS A 124 -5.53 18.07 16.69
C CYS A 124 -5.44 19.59 16.87
N GLY A 125 -5.52 20.35 15.78
CA GLY A 125 -4.99 21.71 15.73
C GLY A 125 -3.45 21.71 15.66
N PRO A 126 -2.83 22.90 15.73
CA PRO A 126 -1.38 23.07 15.66
C PRO A 126 -0.66 22.27 16.76
N ILE A 127 -0.02 21.17 16.37
CA ILE A 127 0.89 20.40 17.22
C ILE A 127 2.28 20.29 16.58
N PRO A 128 3.36 20.19 17.37
CA PRO A 128 4.69 19.94 16.86
C PRO A 128 4.79 18.57 16.18
N MET A 129 5.47 18.53 15.03
CA MET A 129 5.66 17.31 14.25
C MET A 129 7.09 17.22 13.75
N ILE A 130 7.61 16.01 13.58
CA ILE A 130 8.83 15.77 12.81
C ILE A 130 8.58 14.80 11.67
N ALA A 131 9.11 15.10 10.49
CA ALA A 131 8.96 14.21 9.35
C ALA A 131 10.22 14.08 8.50
N MET A 132 10.40 12.88 7.95
CA MET A 132 11.46 12.57 6.99
C MET A 132 10.89 11.81 5.79
N THR A 133 11.26 12.22 4.59
CA THR A 133 10.93 11.50 3.35
C THR A 133 12.10 11.61 2.37
N LEU A 134 12.13 10.74 1.36
CA LEU A 134 13.16 10.74 0.33
C LEU A 134 13.20 12.09 -0.41
N LYS A 135 14.39 12.69 -0.47
CA LYS A 135 14.69 13.91 -1.24
C LYS A 135 15.08 13.54 -2.66
N SER A 136 14.09 13.18 -3.47
CA SER A 136 14.34 12.86 -4.87
C SER A 136 14.37 14.10 -5.75
N THR A 137 15.16 14.07 -6.82
CA THR A 137 15.08 15.02 -7.94
C THR A 137 13.97 14.63 -8.93
N GLU A 138 13.60 13.35 -9.00
CA GLU A 138 12.55 12.84 -9.87
C GLU A 138 11.18 13.47 -9.56
N ARG A 139 10.37 13.69 -10.59
CA ARG A 139 9.02 14.26 -10.42
C ARG A 139 7.98 13.23 -9.98
N THR A 140 8.22 11.96 -10.30
CA THR A 140 7.35 10.83 -9.98
C THR A 140 7.46 10.41 -8.51
N VAL A 141 8.57 10.74 -7.86
CA VAL A 141 8.78 10.46 -6.44
C VAL A 141 8.24 11.62 -5.59
N PRO A 142 7.21 11.38 -4.76
CA PRO A 142 6.66 12.40 -3.89
C PRO A 142 7.68 12.90 -2.86
N GLY A 143 7.62 14.20 -2.56
CA GLY A 143 8.41 14.84 -1.51
C GLY A 143 7.73 16.14 -1.08
N TRP A 144 8.43 16.98 -0.31
CA TRP A 144 7.85 18.18 0.32
C TRP A 144 7.62 19.37 -0.62
N ARG A 145 7.88 19.22 -1.92
CA ARG A 145 7.78 20.32 -2.91
C ARG A 145 6.40 20.94 -2.99
N LYS A 146 5.34 20.14 -2.81
CA LYS A 146 3.95 20.60 -2.88
C LYS A 146 3.42 21.12 -1.53
N SER A 147 4.24 21.04 -0.48
CA SER A 147 3.81 21.23 0.91
C SER A 147 4.19 22.60 1.47
N GLN A 148 4.81 23.47 0.66
CA GLN A 148 5.41 24.72 1.15
C GLN A 148 4.43 25.63 1.88
N ALA A 149 3.24 25.87 1.31
CA ALA A 149 2.21 26.71 1.95
C ALA A 149 1.69 26.09 3.26
N PHE A 150 1.53 24.76 3.29
CA PHE A 150 1.16 24.03 4.49
C PHE A 150 2.23 24.18 5.58
N LEU A 151 3.49 23.89 5.26
CA LEU A 151 4.61 24.00 6.22
C LEU A 151 4.83 25.44 6.71
N GLN A 152 4.57 26.45 5.88
CA GLN A 152 4.60 27.86 6.30
C GLN A 152 3.49 28.21 7.29
N SER A 153 2.33 27.54 7.19
CA SER A 153 1.19 27.74 8.08
C SER A 153 1.36 27.03 9.43
N TYR A 154 2.24 26.03 9.50
CA TYR A 154 2.51 25.22 10.69
C TYR A 154 4.03 25.17 10.97
N PRO A 155 4.61 26.24 11.55
CA PRO A 155 6.06 26.36 11.72
C PRO A 155 6.68 25.33 12.69
N ASP A 156 5.86 24.72 13.55
CA ASP A 156 6.29 23.65 14.47
C ASP A 156 6.42 22.27 13.79
N ILE A 157 6.15 22.18 12.48
CA ILE A 157 6.46 21.00 11.68
C ILE A 157 7.90 21.08 11.21
N HIS A 158 8.75 20.23 11.79
CA HIS A 158 10.15 20.11 11.42
C HIS A 158 10.37 19.04 10.35
N ILE A 159 10.85 19.45 9.18
CA ILE A 159 11.26 18.53 8.10
C ILE A 159 12.77 18.31 8.14
N THR A 160 13.20 17.07 8.24
CA THR A 160 14.61 16.67 8.16
C THR A 160 14.84 15.68 7.03
N TYR A 161 16.08 15.64 6.54
CA TYR A 161 16.54 14.69 5.51
C TYR A 161 17.67 13.79 6.03
N GLY A 162 17.85 13.72 7.35
CA GLY A 162 18.90 12.93 7.99
C GLY A 162 20.31 13.53 7.81
N ALA A 163 21.32 12.77 8.22
CA ALA A 163 22.71 13.19 8.25
C ALA A 163 23.30 13.44 6.85
N ASP A 164 22.90 12.65 5.85
CA ASP A 164 23.41 12.78 4.48
C ASP A 164 22.54 13.68 3.58
N GLY A 165 21.44 14.20 4.11
CA GLY A 165 20.54 15.10 3.41
C GLY A 165 19.68 14.46 2.30
N THR A 166 19.67 13.12 2.19
CA THR A 166 18.90 12.39 1.18
C THR A 166 17.51 12.00 1.67
N GLY A 167 17.28 11.91 2.98
CA GLY A 167 16.05 11.37 3.55
C GLY A 167 15.84 9.88 3.29
N ASN A 168 16.90 9.15 2.89
CA ASN A 168 16.84 7.71 2.68
C ASN A 168 16.77 6.98 4.04
N LEU A 169 15.65 6.29 4.30
CA LEU A 169 15.41 5.53 5.52
C LEU A 169 16.33 4.31 5.67
N TYR A 170 16.96 3.84 4.60
CA TYR A 170 17.92 2.74 4.65
C TYR A 170 19.28 3.14 5.22
N SER A 171 19.55 4.45 5.30
CA SER A 171 20.79 5.00 5.88
C SER A 171 20.66 5.05 7.40
N LEU A 172 21.44 4.24 8.12
CA LEU A 172 21.45 4.26 9.59
C LEU A 172 21.89 5.62 10.16
N ALA A 173 22.74 6.35 9.43
CA ALA A 173 23.11 7.71 9.80
C ALA A 173 21.89 8.66 9.72
N ASN A 174 21.03 8.50 8.72
CA ASN A 174 19.78 9.27 8.63
C ASN A 174 18.79 8.88 9.72
N GLN A 175 18.67 7.60 10.04
CA GLN A 175 17.82 7.09 11.13
C GLN A 175 18.24 7.67 12.50
N ALA A 176 19.55 7.68 12.79
CA ALA A 176 20.09 8.26 14.01
C ALA A 176 19.90 9.78 14.06
N ALA A 177 20.11 10.48 12.94
CA ALA A 177 19.86 11.91 12.83
C ALA A 177 18.38 12.26 13.00
N PHE A 178 17.47 11.48 12.40
CA PHE A 178 16.03 11.64 12.57
C PHE A 178 15.63 11.50 14.04
N THR A 179 16.12 10.45 14.72
CA THR A 179 15.90 10.21 16.15
C THR A 179 16.41 11.38 17.01
N THR A 180 17.62 11.85 16.75
CA THR A 180 18.23 12.98 17.48
C THR A 180 17.43 14.27 17.27
N THR A 181 17.00 14.52 16.04
CA THR A 181 16.20 15.70 15.68
C THR A 181 14.81 15.62 16.33
N ALA A 182 14.19 14.43 16.36
CA ALA A 182 12.91 14.22 17.04
C ALA A 182 13.02 14.57 18.52
N LYS A 183 14.08 14.09 19.19
CA LYS A 183 14.34 14.40 20.59
C LYS A 183 14.52 15.90 20.85
N ALA A 184 15.15 16.62 19.92
CA ALA A 184 15.39 18.05 20.05
C ALA A 184 14.13 18.91 19.82
N HIS A 185 13.28 18.54 18.86
CA HIS A 185 12.15 19.36 18.42
C HIS A 185 10.82 18.98 19.05
N ILE A 186 10.61 17.69 19.31
CA ILE A 186 9.33 17.18 19.82
C ILE A 186 9.49 16.34 21.10
N GLY A 187 10.73 16.05 21.52
CA GLY A 187 11.02 15.15 22.65
C GLY A 187 10.76 13.68 22.29
N VAL A 188 9.49 13.27 22.31
CA VAL A 188 9.03 11.92 21.96
C VAL A 188 7.66 12.02 21.30
N ALA A 189 7.36 11.09 20.38
CA ALA A 189 6.09 11.09 19.66
C ALA A 189 5.01 10.28 20.40
N ASP A 190 3.80 10.84 20.52
CA ASP A 190 2.59 10.11 20.94
C ASP A 190 2.16 9.10 19.88
N VAL A 191 2.21 9.55 18.62
CA VAL A 191 1.84 8.77 17.44
C VAL A 191 2.96 8.85 16.41
N TYR A 192 3.35 7.68 15.89
CA TYR A 192 4.24 7.56 14.76
C TYR A 192 3.50 6.95 13.58
N THR A 193 3.67 7.54 12.39
CA THR A 193 3.05 7.02 11.16
C THR A 193 4.07 6.83 10.05
N ALA A 194 3.86 5.81 9.23
CA ALA A 194 4.61 5.59 8.01
C ALA A 194 3.69 5.05 6.89
N ASP A 195 3.65 5.76 5.76
CA ASP A 195 2.82 5.44 4.58
C ASP A 195 3.69 5.17 3.33
N GLY A 196 4.89 4.64 3.53
CA GLY A 196 5.84 4.36 2.46
C GLY A 196 5.35 3.33 1.43
N GLY A 197 5.87 3.47 0.21
CA GLY A 197 5.60 2.55 -0.87
C GLY A 197 6.35 2.92 -2.14
N PHE A 198 6.46 1.96 -3.04
CA PHE A 198 7.10 2.12 -4.34
C PHE A 198 6.08 2.08 -5.47
N ASP A 199 6.52 2.36 -6.69
CA ASP A 199 5.73 2.04 -7.87
C ASP A 199 5.86 0.54 -8.16
N PHE A 200 4.77 -0.19 -7.99
CA PHE A 200 4.70 -1.65 -8.21
C PHE A 200 4.08 -2.00 -9.57
N SER A 201 3.93 -1.03 -10.48
CA SER A 201 3.32 -1.25 -11.79
C SER A 201 3.99 -2.35 -12.63
N ALA A 202 5.28 -2.64 -12.37
CA ALA A 202 6.01 -3.71 -13.03
C ALA A 202 5.78 -5.10 -12.42
N ASP A 203 5.49 -5.19 -11.12
CA ASP A 203 5.23 -6.45 -10.42
C ASP A 203 4.40 -6.21 -9.15
N PHE A 204 3.08 -6.36 -9.27
CA PHE A 204 2.17 -6.30 -8.13
C PHE A 204 2.21 -7.56 -7.25
N ASN A 205 2.75 -8.67 -7.77
CA ASN A 205 2.73 -9.96 -7.07
C ASN A 205 3.93 -10.10 -6.12
N GLY A 206 5.11 -9.60 -6.51
CA GLY A 206 6.31 -9.47 -5.66
C GLY A 206 6.31 -8.26 -4.72
N GLN A 207 5.16 -7.59 -4.56
CA GLN A 207 5.02 -6.40 -3.73
C GLN A 207 5.36 -6.66 -2.26
N GLU A 208 5.00 -7.83 -1.72
CA GLU A 208 5.21 -8.16 -0.32
C GLU A 208 6.70 -8.22 0.04
N SER A 209 7.50 -8.99 -0.69
CA SER A 209 8.96 -9.09 -0.45
C SER A 209 9.70 -7.78 -0.69
N THR A 210 9.36 -7.08 -1.76
CA THR A 210 10.07 -5.86 -2.20
C THR A 210 9.98 -4.74 -1.15
N VAL A 211 8.92 -4.70 -0.34
CA VAL A 211 8.75 -3.66 0.69
C VAL A 211 9.30 -4.02 2.05
N GLN A 212 9.74 -5.26 2.29
CA GLN A 212 10.14 -5.69 3.63
C GLN A 212 11.24 -4.80 4.20
N ARG A 213 12.20 -4.38 3.38
CA ARG A 213 13.28 -3.48 3.81
C ARG A 213 12.76 -2.10 4.22
N LEU A 214 11.80 -1.56 3.48
CA LEU A 214 11.14 -0.31 3.83
C LEU A 214 10.34 -0.46 5.13
N LEU A 215 9.54 -1.52 5.24
CA LEU A 215 8.76 -1.82 6.44
C LEU A 215 9.64 -1.86 7.70
N VAL A 216 10.79 -2.53 7.63
CA VAL A 216 11.72 -2.60 8.77
C VAL A 216 12.39 -1.25 9.06
N ALA A 217 12.77 -0.50 8.03
CA ALA A 217 13.35 0.83 8.20
C ALA A 217 12.36 1.84 8.80
N GLU A 218 11.09 1.77 8.41
CA GLU A 218 9.99 2.57 8.97
C GLU A 218 9.66 2.14 10.40
N ALA A 219 9.65 0.82 10.68
CA ALA A 219 9.47 0.31 12.04
C ALA A 219 10.61 0.77 12.96
N LEU A 220 11.87 0.70 12.50
CA LEU A 220 13.03 1.17 13.27
C LEU A 220 12.91 2.65 13.66
N ALA A 221 12.59 3.53 12.70
CA ALA A 221 12.35 4.95 12.96
C ALA A 221 11.25 5.19 14.01
N GLY A 222 10.17 4.41 13.96
CA GLY A 222 9.10 4.52 14.95
C GLY A 222 9.52 4.03 16.33
N LEU A 223 10.22 2.89 16.42
CA LEU A 223 10.69 2.34 17.70
C LEU A 223 11.67 3.27 18.42
N THR A 224 12.43 4.10 17.69
CA THR A 224 13.39 5.03 18.28
C THR A 224 12.82 6.42 18.58
N THR A 225 11.60 6.74 18.13
CA THR A 225 10.98 8.07 18.31
C THR A 225 9.71 8.07 19.16
N LEU A 226 9.02 6.92 19.27
CA LEU A 226 7.81 6.78 20.07
C LEU A 226 8.08 6.86 21.57
N ARG A 227 7.16 7.49 22.30
CA ARG A 227 7.13 7.39 23.76
C ARG A 227 6.59 6.03 24.23
N GLN A 228 6.91 5.69 25.47
CA GLN A 228 6.22 4.62 26.19
C GLN A 228 4.70 4.85 26.18
N GLY A 229 3.93 3.82 25.90
CA GLY A 229 2.48 3.87 25.71
C GLY A 229 2.01 4.50 24.39
N GLY A 230 2.92 4.87 23.48
CA GLY A 230 2.58 5.49 22.19
C GLY A 230 1.97 4.51 21.18
N THR A 231 1.50 5.06 20.05
CA THR A 231 0.87 4.30 18.96
C THR A 231 1.67 4.40 17.67
N MET A 232 1.92 3.26 17.03
CA MET A 232 2.55 3.15 15.71
C MET A 232 1.50 2.76 14.67
N ILE A 233 1.52 3.42 13.50
CA ILE A 233 0.71 3.06 12.33
C ILE A 233 1.66 2.84 11.15
N LEU A 234 1.77 1.61 10.67
CA LEU A 234 2.61 1.26 9.53
C LEU A 234 1.77 0.78 8.37
N LYS A 235 2.02 1.30 7.19
CA LYS A 235 1.52 0.69 5.96
C LYS A 235 2.27 -0.61 5.68
N LEU A 236 1.52 -1.60 5.22
CA LEU A 236 2.06 -2.83 4.66
C LEU A 236 1.15 -3.34 3.54
N PHE A 237 1.55 -4.45 2.95
CA PHE A 237 0.78 -5.11 1.90
C PHE A 237 0.31 -6.48 2.36
N ASP A 238 0.47 -7.52 1.55
CA ASP A 238 0.15 -8.87 1.97
C ASP A 238 1.03 -9.32 3.16
N MET A 239 0.50 -10.24 3.96
CA MET A 239 1.21 -10.87 5.10
C MET A 239 1.15 -12.39 4.95
N LYS A 240 1.88 -12.92 3.98
CA LYS A 240 1.89 -14.36 3.70
C LYS A 240 3.28 -14.98 3.73
N CYS A 241 4.30 -14.19 3.45
CA CYS A 241 5.68 -14.62 3.49
C CYS A 241 6.16 -14.79 4.94
N ARG A 242 6.97 -15.82 5.17
CA ARG A 242 7.58 -16.11 6.46
C ARG A 242 8.33 -14.91 7.02
N ALA A 243 9.21 -14.29 6.23
CA ALA A 243 9.94 -13.09 6.68
C ALA A 243 9.02 -11.95 7.12
N THR A 244 7.94 -11.67 6.38
CA THR A 244 6.94 -10.65 6.77
C THR A 244 6.30 -11.00 8.12
N LEU A 245 5.89 -12.25 8.31
CA LEU A 245 5.31 -12.72 9.57
C LEU A 245 6.31 -12.64 10.73
N GLU A 246 7.58 -13.00 10.50
CA GLU A 246 8.66 -12.89 11.49
C GLU A 246 8.94 -11.43 11.87
N ILE A 247 8.96 -10.51 10.90
CA ILE A 247 9.08 -9.06 11.15
C ILE A 247 7.90 -8.58 12.01
N MET A 248 6.66 -8.90 11.62
CA MET A 248 5.46 -8.42 12.30
C MET A 248 5.28 -9.05 13.69
N TRP A 249 5.66 -10.31 13.89
CA TRP A 249 5.66 -10.96 15.19
C TRP A 249 6.67 -10.30 16.15
N THR A 250 7.87 -10.03 15.65
CA THR A 250 8.94 -9.34 16.40
C THR A 250 8.50 -7.95 16.79
N LEU A 251 7.98 -7.19 15.84
CA LEU A 251 7.49 -5.84 16.07
C LEU A 251 6.29 -5.85 17.05
N SER A 252 5.38 -6.81 16.92
CA SER A 252 4.21 -6.92 17.80
C SER A 252 4.57 -7.15 19.27
N SER A 253 5.70 -7.81 19.56
CA SER A 253 6.16 -8.00 20.94
C SER A 253 6.49 -6.68 21.67
N CYS A 254 6.79 -5.62 20.91
CA CYS A 254 7.09 -4.29 21.44
C CYS A 254 5.85 -3.49 21.86
N PHE A 255 4.62 -4.00 21.66
CA PHE A 255 3.38 -3.24 21.88
C PHE A 255 2.36 -4.03 22.71
N GLU A 256 1.59 -3.31 23.53
CA GLU A 256 0.53 -3.89 24.37
C GLU A 256 -0.51 -4.66 23.56
N THR A 257 -1.00 -4.04 22.50
CA THR A 257 -2.00 -4.59 21.60
C THR A 257 -1.64 -4.23 20.18
N THR A 258 -1.96 -5.11 19.24
CA THR A 258 -1.72 -4.86 17.82
C THR A 258 -2.95 -5.20 17.01
N ALA A 259 -3.08 -4.59 15.83
CA ALA A 259 -4.23 -4.81 14.98
C ALA A 259 -3.87 -4.66 13.50
N LEU A 260 -4.75 -5.20 12.66
CA LEU A 260 -4.76 -4.95 11.22
C LEU A 260 -6.04 -4.24 10.81
N ILE A 261 -5.90 -3.29 9.89
CA ILE A 261 -7.02 -2.54 9.34
C ILE A 261 -6.73 -2.18 7.88
N LYS A 262 -7.77 -2.19 7.03
CA LYS A 262 -7.69 -1.49 5.74
C LYS A 262 -8.87 -0.51 5.65
N PRO A 263 -8.60 0.81 5.68
CA PRO A 263 -9.64 1.84 5.67
C PRO A 263 -10.41 1.82 4.33
N LYS A 264 -11.67 2.26 4.31
CA LYS A 264 -12.49 2.36 3.07
C LYS A 264 -11.85 3.26 2.01
N THR A 265 -11.10 4.26 2.44
CA THR A 265 -10.31 5.17 1.59
C THR A 265 -9.06 4.52 0.99
N SER A 266 -8.66 3.32 1.43
CA SER A 266 -7.67 2.50 0.73
C SER A 266 -8.35 1.68 -0.37
N ARG A 267 -7.81 1.74 -1.58
CA ARG A 267 -8.49 1.19 -2.76
C ARG A 267 -8.80 -0.30 -2.60
N PRO A 268 -10.04 -0.73 -2.92
CA PRO A 268 -10.51 -2.10 -2.65
C PRO A 268 -9.79 -3.20 -3.45
N ALA A 269 -9.23 -2.88 -4.62
CA ALA A 269 -8.54 -3.84 -5.49
C ALA A 269 -7.05 -4.05 -5.17
N ASN A 270 -6.48 -3.32 -4.21
CA ASN A 270 -5.05 -3.42 -3.87
C ASN A 270 -4.81 -4.17 -2.55
N SER A 271 -3.55 -4.55 -2.33
CA SER A 271 -3.09 -5.22 -1.11
C SER A 271 -2.72 -4.25 0.01
N GLU A 272 -2.87 -2.94 -0.15
CA GLU A 272 -2.54 -1.96 0.89
C GLU A 272 -3.43 -2.15 2.13
N ARG A 273 -2.81 -2.15 3.29
CA ARG A 273 -3.42 -2.17 4.62
C ARG A 273 -2.48 -1.56 5.64
N TYR A 274 -2.94 -1.41 6.87
CA TYR A 274 -2.19 -0.80 7.96
C TYR A 274 -2.14 -1.75 9.16
N TRP A 275 -0.97 -1.83 9.77
CA TRP A 275 -0.75 -2.47 11.05
C TRP A 275 -0.66 -1.38 12.11
N ILE A 276 -1.32 -1.63 13.23
CA ILE A 276 -1.38 -0.74 14.37
C ILE A 276 -0.68 -1.42 15.53
N GLY A 277 0.26 -0.73 16.16
CA GLY A 277 0.82 -1.11 17.45
C GLY A 277 0.44 -0.08 18.49
N ARG A 278 -0.36 -0.45 19.49
CA ARG A 278 -0.82 0.46 20.55
C ARG A 278 -0.18 0.07 21.88
N GLY A 279 0.27 1.08 22.62
CA GLY A 279 0.91 0.88 23.91
C GLY A 279 2.35 0.40 23.75
N TYR A 280 3.20 1.22 23.12
CA TYR A 280 4.62 0.89 22.96
C TYR A 280 5.29 0.62 24.31
N ARG A 281 5.95 -0.53 24.45
CA ARG A 281 6.62 -1.02 25.68
C ARG A 281 8.12 -0.70 25.72
N GLY A 282 8.68 -0.22 24.61
CA GLY A 282 10.12 -0.21 24.36
C GLY A 282 10.56 -1.44 23.57
N ALA A 283 11.58 -1.27 22.73
CA ALA A 283 12.22 -2.34 21.99
C ALA A 283 13.50 -2.80 22.70
N PRO A 284 13.67 -4.11 22.95
CA PRO A 284 14.95 -4.67 23.36
C PRO A 284 16.06 -4.35 22.36
N ASP A 285 17.30 -4.18 22.86
CA ASP A 285 18.47 -3.84 22.03
C ASP A 285 18.70 -4.81 20.87
N TRP A 286 18.39 -6.10 21.06
CA TRP A 286 18.54 -7.10 20.01
C TRP A 286 17.55 -6.88 18.84
N ILE A 287 16.34 -6.36 19.11
CA ILE A 287 15.36 -6.01 18.06
C ILE A 287 15.84 -4.78 17.31
N LEU A 288 16.30 -3.75 18.01
CA LEU A 288 16.87 -2.55 17.38
C LEU A 288 18.09 -2.90 16.52
N THR A 289 18.95 -3.80 17.01
CA THR A 289 20.12 -4.29 16.27
C THR A 289 19.72 -5.08 15.02
N LEU A 290 18.77 -6.01 15.15
CA LEU A 290 18.24 -6.79 14.03
C LEU A 290 17.63 -5.87 12.96
N PHE A 291 16.76 -4.94 13.35
CA PHE A 291 16.10 -4.03 12.41
C PHE A 291 17.08 -3.04 11.78
N SER A 292 18.09 -2.59 12.51
CA SER A 292 19.19 -1.78 11.95
C SER A 292 19.96 -2.57 10.89
N SER A 293 20.32 -3.83 11.17
CA SER A 293 21.01 -4.70 10.21
C SER A 293 20.17 -4.94 8.95
N LEU A 294 18.88 -5.23 9.10
CA LEU A 294 17.96 -5.44 7.98
C LEU A 294 17.77 -4.17 7.14
N ALA A 295 17.60 -3.00 7.77
CA ALA A 295 17.48 -1.73 7.04
C ALA A 295 18.75 -1.40 6.22
N ALA A 296 19.94 -1.69 6.78
CA ALA A 296 21.22 -1.45 6.12
C ALA A 296 21.57 -2.48 5.03
N THR A 297 21.00 -3.68 5.11
CA THR A 297 21.28 -4.77 4.17
C THR A 297 20.47 -4.60 2.90
N ASP A 298 21.13 -4.64 1.74
CA ASP A 298 20.42 -4.65 0.46
C ASP A 298 19.73 -5.99 0.23
N ALA A 299 18.41 -5.98 0.14
CA ALA A 299 17.56 -7.13 -0.05
C ALA A 299 16.51 -6.81 -1.12
N PRO A 300 16.91 -6.69 -2.39
CA PRO A 300 16.02 -6.20 -3.45
C PRO A 300 14.85 -7.15 -3.76
N ASN A 301 15.00 -8.44 -3.44
CA ASN A 301 13.95 -9.45 -3.53
C ASN A 301 13.37 -9.81 -2.15
N GLY A 302 13.61 -8.97 -1.13
CA GLY A 302 13.28 -9.27 0.26
C GLY A 302 14.12 -10.38 0.89
N TRP A 303 13.63 -10.85 2.04
CA TRP A 303 14.16 -11.95 2.82
C TRP A 303 13.22 -13.15 2.74
N SER A 304 13.80 -14.36 2.74
CA SER A 304 13.03 -15.59 2.89
C SER A 304 12.61 -15.78 4.36
N HIS A 305 13.57 -15.61 5.26
CA HIS A 305 13.39 -15.69 6.71
C HIS A 305 14.48 -14.91 7.46
N LEU A 306 14.20 -14.58 8.72
CA LEU A 306 15.05 -13.87 9.67
C LEU A 306 15.65 -14.83 10.72
N TYR A 307 14.99 -15.95 11.00
CA TYR A 307 15.36 -16.88 12.08
C TYR A 307 15.75 -18.26 11.56
N ALA A 308 16.66 -18.93 12.29
CA ALA A 308 17.13 -20.28 11.94
C ALA A 308 16.00 -21.32 11.93
N GLN A 309 15.00 -21.12 12.80
CA GLN A 309 13.78 -21.92 12.85
C GLN A 309 12.60 -20.97 12.81
N THR A 310 11.52 -21.38 12.13
CA THR A 310 10.28 -20.64 12.12
C THR A 310 9.78 -20.51 13.56
N PRO A 311 9.51 -19.29 14.07
CA PRO A 311 8.97 -19.11 15.40
C PRO A 311 7.68 -19.89 15.57
N ALA A 312 7.47 -20.43 16.77
CA ALA A 312 6.18 -20.99 17.16
C ALA A 312 5.20 -19.83 17.44
N PHE A 313 4.67 -19.24 16.36
CA PHE A 313 3.69 -18.17 16.46
C PHE A 313 2.47 -18.65 17.25
N PRO A 314 1.88 -17.82 18.14
CA PRO A 314 0.64 -18.17 18.80
C PRO A 314 -0.46 -18.50 17.77
N ALA A 315 -1.16 -19.61 17.98
CA ALA A 315 -2.16 -20.10 17.01
C ALA A 315 -3.27 -19.07 16.76
N ALA A 316 -3.73 -18.38 17.81
CA ALA A 316 -4.70 -17.29 17.70
C ALA A 316 -4.19 -16.14 16.81
N TRP A 317 -2.94 -15.71 17.02
CA TRP A 317 -2.30 -14.64 16.25
C TRP A 317 -2.25 -14.94 14.75
N ILE A 318 -1.79 -16.14 14.37
CA ILE A 318 -1.76 -16.55 12.95
C ILE A 318 -3.16 -16.71 12.38
N THR A 319 -4.10 -17.26 13.16
CA THR A 319 -5.48 -17.46 12.72
C THR A 319 -6.16 -16.12 12.39
N GLU A 320 -5.96 -15.10 13.21
CA GLU A 320 -6.54 -13.77 12.98
C GLU A 320 -5.95 -13.09 11.73
N ILE A 321 -4.64 -13.22 11.52
CA ILE A 321 -3.99 -12.76 10.29
C ILE A 321 -4.55 -13.49 9.07
N GLN A 322 -4.75 -14.81 9.17
CA GLN A 322 -5.32 -15.61 8.08
C GLN A 322 -6.76 -15.21 7.76
N ILE A 323 -7.59 -14.99 8.77
CA ILE A 323 -8.97 -14.50 8.61
C ILE A 323 -8.96 -13.14 7.91
N PHE A 324 -8.13 -12.21 8.37
CA PHE A 324 -8.01 -10.89 7.77
C PHE A 324 -7.53 -10.96 6.32
N GLN A 325 -6.48 -11.75 6.04
CA GLN A 325 -5.95 -11.94 4.70
C GLN A 325 -7.03 -12.49 3.75
N GLN A 326 -7.80 -13.50 4.16
CA GLN A 326 -8.88 -14.05 3.34
C GLN A 326 -9.97 -13.02 3.03
N LYS A 327 -10.34 -12.18 4.00
CA LYS A 327 -11.33 -11.10 3.78
C LYS A 327 -10.83 -10.07 2.78
N ILE A 328 -9.56 -9.67 2.88
CA ILE A 328 -8.96 -8.71 1.94
C ILE A 328 -8.92 -9.31 0.52
N GLU A 329 -8.50 -10.56 0.39
CA GLU A 329 -8.45 -11.24 -0.90
C GLU A 329 -9.82 -11.41 -1.54
N LEU A 330 -10.84 -11.77 -0.77
CA LEU A 330 -12.22 -11.81 -1.25
C LEU A 330 -12.67 -10.42 -1.73
N HIS A 331 -12.33 -9.38 -0.98
CA HIS A 331 -12.67 -8.00 -1.36
C HIS A 331 -11.98 -7.57 -2.66
N GLN A 332 -10.67 -7.87 -2.80
CA GLN A 332 -9.92 -7.63 -4.03
C GLN A 332 -10.52 -8.40 -5.20
N PHE A 333 -10.77 -9.70 -5.03
CA PHE A 333 -11.34 -10.56 -6.06
C PHE A 333 -12.65 -9.99 -6.59
N ASN A 334 -13.60 -9.70 -5.69
CA ASN A 334 -14.90 -9.15 -6.06
C ASN A 334 -14.76 -7.81 -6.77
N LYS A 335 -13.85 -6.94 -6.31
CA LYS A 335 -13.69 -5.62 -6.90
C LYS A 335 -13.03 -5.67 -8.28
N ILE A 336 -11.99 -6.47 -8.46
CA ILE A 336 -11.33 -6.66 -9.75
C ILE A 336 -12.33 -7.26 -10.74
N GLN A 337 -13.10 -8.27 -10.31
CA GLN A 337 -14.10 -8.92 -11.16
C GLN A 337 -15.17 -7.94 -11.64
N ILE A 338 -15.74 -7.12 -10.75
CA ILE A 338 -16.74 -6.10 -11.12
C ILE A 338 -16.14 -5.09 -12.11
N THR A 339 -14.88 -4.71 -11.91
CA THR A 339 -14.18 -3.75 -12.78
C THR A 339 -13.94 -4.34 -14.18
N LEU A 340 -13.47 -5.58 -14.27
CA LEU A 340 -13.31 -6.28 -15.55
C LEU A 340 -14.66 -6.48 -16.25
N ASN A 341 -15.72 -6.81 -15.51
CA ASN A 341 -17.06 -6.95 -16.08
C ASN A 341 -17.58 -5.63 -16.65
N LEU A 342 -17.36 -4.51 -15.96
CA LEU A 342 -17.72 -3.18 -16.47
C LEU A 342 -16.98 -2.86 -17.77
N ILE A 343 -15.68 -3.17 -17.86
CA ILE A 343 -14.89 -2.94 -19.07
C ILE A 343 -15.41 -3.79 -20.24
N LYS A 344 -15.76 -5.05 -19.97
CA LYS A 344 -16.26 -5.99 -21.00
C LYS A 344 -17.65 -5.62 -21.52
N ALA A 345 -18.54 -5.14 -20.66
CA ALA A 345 -19.92 -4.85 -21.01
C ALA A 345 -20.42 -3.53 -20.38
N PRO A 346 -19.89 -2.37 -20.79
CA PRO A 346 -20.29 -1.10 -20.22
C PRO A 346 -21.69 -0.71 -20.72
N THR A 347 -22.58 -0.38 -19.79
CA THR A 347 -23.89 0.19 -20.10
C THR A 347 -24.12 1.46 -19.28
N LYS A 348 -24.92 2.38 -19.82
CA LYS A 348 -25.29 3.63 -19.12
C LYS A 348 -25.95 3.35 -17.77
N SER A 349 -26.81 2.34 -17.71
CA SER A 349 -27.50 1.92 -16.48
C SER A 349 -26.52 1.42 -15.42
N VAL A 350 -25.61 0.50 -15.77
CA VAL A 350 -24.61 -0.03 -14.83
C VAL A 350 -23.70 1.07 -14.30
N ILE A 351 -23.20 1.94 -15.17
CA ILE A 351 -22.34 3.06 -14.77
C ILE A 351 -23.08 4.00 -13.83
N HIS A 352 -24.34 4.36 -14.15
CA HIS A 352 -25.15 5.21 -13.29
C HIS A 352 -25.37 4.61 -11.90
N THR A 353 -25.70 3.31 -11.81
CA THR A 353 -25.86 2.62 -10.51
C THR A 353 -24.57 2.62 -9.69
N LEU A 354 -23.42 2.37 -10.32
CA LEU A 354 -22.13 2.41 -9.64
C LEU A 354 -21.78 3.82 -9.14
N LEU A 355 -22.07 4.86 -9.94
CA LEU A 355 -21.89 6.25 -9.53
C LEU A 355 -22.78 6.63 -8.35
N LEU A 356 -24.06 6.23 -8.39
CA LEU A 356 -25.01 6.49 -7.31
C LEU A 356 -24.48 5.92 -5.99
N ASN A 357 -24.11 4.64 -5.99
CA ASN A 357 -23.53 3.98 -4.81
C ASN A 357 -22.24 4.68 -4.35
N ASN A 358 -21.38 5.12 -5.28
CA ASN A 358 -20.14 5.82 -4.95
C ASN A 358 -20.39 7.16 -4.25
N ILE A 359 -21.36 7.93 -4.75
CA ILE A 359 -21.74 9.23 -4.19
C ILE A 359 -22.38 9.06 -2.82
N GLU A 360 -23.28 8.08 -2.65
CA GLU A 360 -23.90 7.75 -1.37
C GLU A 360 -22.87 7.37 -0.31
N GLU A 361 -21.99 6.42 -0.64
CA GLU A 361 -20.93 5.95 0.25
C GLU A 361 -19.90 7.05 0.56
N SER A 362 -19.55 7.88 -0.42
CA SER A 362 -18.65 9.02 -0.23
C SER A 362 -19.27 10.11 0.65
N MET A 363 -20.55 10.42 0.49
CA MET A 363 -21.26 11.38 1.36
C MET A 363 -21.42 10.86 2.77
N ALA A 364 -21.81 9.59 2.93
CA ALA A 364 -21.89 8.94 4.24
C ALA A 364 -20.52 8.95 4.94
N TRP A 365 -19.43 8.69 4.20
CA TRP A 365 -18.08 8.80 4.72
C TRP A 365 -17.74 10.22 5.17
N CYS A 366 -18.00 11.25 4.33
CA CYS A 366 -17.73 12.64 4.70
C CYS A 366 -18.52 13.06 5.93
N GLN A 367 -19.79 12.66 6.04
CA GLN A 367 -20.62 12.94 7.22
C GLN A 367 -20.09 12.24 8.47
N ALA A 368 -19.78 10.94 8.39
CA ALA A 368 -19.27 10.15 9.52
C ALA A 368 -17.95 10.71 10.07
N HIS A 369 -17.11 11.25 9.19
CA HIS A 369 -15.80 11.83 9.54
C HIS A 369 -15.83 13.36 9.63
N ASN A 370 -17.00 14.02 9.69
CA ASN A 370 -17.12 15.47 9.80
C ASN A 370 -16.26 16.25 8.77
N ILE A 371 -16.17 15.74 7.54
CA ILE A 371 -15.49 16.41 6.43
C ILE A 371 -16.53 17.24 5.67
N PRO A 372 -16.29 18.56 5.47
CA PRO A 372 -17.24 19.41 4.76
C PRO A 372 -17.52 18.89 3.36
N ILE A 373 -18.81 18.80 3.00
CA ILE A 373 -19.26 18.44 1.66
C ILE A 373 -19.21 19.68 0.77
N ASN A 374 -18.83 19.49 -0.50
CA ASN A 374 -18.75 20.55 -1.50
C ASN A 374 -20.09 21.31 -1.64
N PRO A 375 -20.12 22.63 -1.41
CA PRO A 375 -21.34 23.44 -1.44
C PRO A 375 -22.14 23.35 -2.75
N GLN A 376 -21.50 23.01 -3.87
CA GLN A 376 -22.20 22.83 -5.15
C GLN A 376 -23.27 21.73 -5.12
N TYR A 377 -23.16 20.79 -4.17
CA TYR A 377 -24.10 19.68 -3.99
C TYR A 377 -25.20 19.99 -2.97
N GLN A 378 -25.17 21.17 -2.35
CA GLN A 378 -26.17 21.58 -1.38
C GLN A 378 -27.57 21.58 -2.02
N GLY A 379 -28.50 20.85 -1.39
CA GLY A 379 -29.89 20.75 -1.87
C GLY A 379 -30.10 19.82 -3.08
N LEU A 380 -29.06 19.11 -3.54
CA LEU A 380 -29.20 18.10 -4.59
C LEU A 380 -29.39 16.69 -3.98
N THR A 381 -30.19 15.86 -4.64
CA THR A 381 -30.25 14.42 -4.30
C THR A 381 -29.05 13.67 -4.86
N THR A 382 -28.75 12.49 -4.31
CA THR A 382 -27.70 11.59 -4.78
C THR A 382 -27.88 11.25 -6.27
N GLU A 383 -29.11 11.01 -6.72
CA GLU A 383 -29.43 10.71 -8.12
C GLU A 383 -29.14 11.91 -9.03
N LYS A 384 -29.42 13.13 -8.56
CA LYS A 384 -29.13 14.33 -9.36
C LYS A 384 -27.63 14.52 -9.52
N ILE A 385 -26.85 14.29 -8.46
CA ILE A 385 -25.38 14.35 -8.51
C ILE A 385 -24.83 13.27 -9.45
N ALA A 386 -25.33 12.03 -9.33
CA ALA A 386 -24.92 10.93 -10.21
C ALA A 386 -25.21 11.23 -11.68
N SER A 387 -26.37 11.84 -11.96
CA SER A 387 -26.76 12.26 -13.31
C SER A 387 -25.85 13.36 -13.87
N LEU A 388 -25.41 14.32 -13.04
CA LEU A 388 -24.47 15.36 -13.45
C LEU A 388 -23.09 14.78 -13.80
N ASN A 389 -22.64 13.76 -13.05
CA ASN A 389 -21.32 13.16 -13.21
C ASN A 389 -21.28 12.07 -14.29
N LEU A 390 -22.44 11.61 -14.76
CA LEU A 390 -22.57 10.48 -15.67
C LEU A 390 -21.87 10.69 -17.01
N GLU A 391 -21.99 11.88 -17.61
CA GLU A 391 -21.42 12.14 -18.95
C GLU A 391 -19.89 12.09 -18.95
N GLU A 392 -19.24 12.54 -17.87
CA GLU A 392 -17.78 12.43 -17.68
C GLU A 392 -17.38 10.96 -17.46
N ALA A 393 -18.13 10.22 -16.63
CA ALA A 393 -17.87 8.80 -16.38
C ALA A 393 -18.06 7.92 -17.63
N LEU A 394 -18.89 8.35 -18.59
CA LEU A 394 -19.12 7.67 -19.85
C LEU A 394 -18.01 7.90 -20.88
N VAL A 395 -17.20 8.97 -20.75
CA VAL A 395 -16.15 9.34 -21.73
C VAL A 395 -15.29 8.15 -22.18
N PRO A 396 -14.76 7.31 -21.27
CA PRO A 396 -13.91 6.18 -21.63
C PRO A 396 -14.66 5.08 -22.40
N PHE A 397 -15.99 4.99 -22.23
CA PHE A 397 -16.81 3.89 -22.74
C PHE A 397 -17.73 4.29 -23.91
N ARG A 398 -17.67 5.54 -24.40
CA ARG A 398 -18.63 6.08 -25.39
C ARG A 398 -18.82 5.17 -26.61
N ALA A 399 -17.74 4.70 -27.22
CA ALA A 399 -17.80 3.83 -28.39
C ALA A 399 -18.49 2.48 -28.08
N SER A 400 -18.22 1.90 -26.91
CA SER A 400 -18.81 0.63 -26.48
C SER A 400 -20.27 0.77 -26.07
N VAL A 401 -20.62 1.86 -25.36
CA VAL A 401 -22.00 2.16 -24.94
C VAL A 401 -22.90 2.53 -26.14
N ALA A 402 -22.35 3.21 -27.16
CA ALA A 402 -23.09 3.50 -28.38
C ALA A 402 -23.46 2.22 -29.16
N ARG A 403 -22.56 1.22 -29.18
CA ARG A 403 -22.80 -0.07 -29.84
C ARG A 403 -23.88 -0.91 -29.14
N THR A 404 -23.93 -0.91 -27.81
CA THR A 404 -24.96 -1.64 -27.05
C THR A 404 -26.36 -1.03 -27.21
N ASN A 405 -26.46 0.30 -27.35
CA ASN A 405 -27.74 0.95 -27.67
C ASN A 405 -28.22 0.66 -29.10
N LEU A 406 -27.31 0.41 -30.04
CA LEU A 406 -27.64 0.03 -31.42
C LEU A 406 -28.04 -1.43 -31.56
N GLN A 407 -27.49 -2.34 -30.73
CA GLN A 407 -27.84 -3.78 -30.75
C GLN A 407 -29.26 -4.10 -30.24
N GLY A 408 -29.97 -3.12 -29.66
CA GLY A 408 -31.42 -3.19 -29.42
C GLY A 408 -32.27 -2.97 -30.68
N LEU A 409 -31.66 -2.57 -31.80
CA LEU A 409 -32.27 -2.37 -33.10
C LEU A 409 -31.42 -3.07 -34.17
N SER A 410 -31.82 -4.30 -34.51
CA SER A 410 -31.21 -5.21 -35.52
C SER A 410 -30.09 -6.13 -35.03
N GLN A 411 -30.39 -7.43 -35.05
CA GLN A 411 -29.44 -8.53 -35.04
C GLN A 411 -29.37 -9.11 -36.47
N PRO A 412 -28.21 -9.17 -37.13
CA PRO A 412 -27.97 -10.15 -38.19
C PRO A 412 -27.39 -11.46 -37.58
N PRO A 413 -27.58 -12.61 -38.24
CA PRO A 413 -27.29 -13.92 -37.67
C PRO A 413 -25.78 -14.19 -37.51
N PRO A 414 -25.38 -15.09 -36.59
CA PRO A 414 -23.98 -15.33 -36.27
C PRO A 414 -23.28 -16.09 -37.41
N THR A 415 -22.14 -15.58 -37.87
CA THR A 415 -21.21 -16.33 -38.71
C THR A 415 -20.11 -16.94 -37.84
N HIS A 416 -20.12 -18.26 -37.73
CA HIS A 416 -19.03 -19.02 -37.15
C HIS A 416 -17.80 -18.96 -38.06
N ARG A 417 -16.68 -18.41 -37.57
CA ARG A 417 -15.34 -18.79 -38.03
C ARG A 417 -14.52 -19.21 -36.82
N ALA A 418 -14.18 -20.50 -36.77
CA ALA A 418 -13.24 -21.07 -35.82
C ALA A 418 -11.83 -20.53 -36.11
N TRP A 419 -11.15 -20.04 -35.09
CA TRP A 419 -9.75 -19.66 -35.16
C TRP A 419 -8.91 -20.82 -34.63
N THR A 420 -8.18 -21.49 -35.51
CA THR A 420 -7.21 -22.54 -35.19
C THR A 420 -5.81 -21.93 -35.21
N GLY A 421 -5.40 -21.34 -34.09
CA GLY A 421 -4.06 -20.79 -33.91
C GLY A 421 -3.52 -21.19 -32.54
N VAL A 422 -2.42 -21.94 -32.52
CA VAL A 422 -1.68 -22.29 -31.29
C VAL A 422 -0.94 -21.01 -30.82
N PRO A 423 -1.10 -20.58 -29.55
CA PRO A 423 -0.38 -19.42 -29.04
C PRO A 423 1.10 -19.78 -28.80
N PRO A 424 2.05 -18.86 -29.02
CA PRO A 424 3.46 -19.13 -28.79
C PRO A 424 3.74 -19.27 -27.28
N GLN A 425 4.56 -20.26 -26.92
CA GLN A 425 5.10 -20.40 -25.58
C GLN A 425 5.94 -19.15 -25.23
N ARG A 426 5.55 -18.44 -24.16
CA ARG A 426 6.33 -17.35 -23.60
C ARG A 426 7.24 -17.91 -22.50
N THR A 427 8.52 -17.56 -22.57
CA THR A 427 9.53 -17.82 -21.55
C THR A 427 9.22 -17.05 -20.26
N PRO A 428 9.55 -17.59 -19.07
CA PRO A 428 9.34 -16.89 -17.81
C PRO A 428 10.21 -15.63 -17.73
N ALA A 429 9.60 -14.48 -17.45
CA ALA A 429 10.27 -13.20 -17.25
C ALA A 429 10.95 -13.17 -15.87
N GLY A 430 12.07 -13.88 -15.73
CA GLY A 430 12.86 -13.94 -14.49
C GLY A 430 14.10 -13.03 -14.45
N LEU A 431 14.38 -12.22 -15.48
CA LEU A 431 15.70 -11.55 -15.60
C LEU A 431 15.69 -10.03 -15.76
N ALA A 432 14.54 -9.36 -15.78
CA ALA A 432 14.45 -7.93 -16.14
C ALA A 432 14.27 -6.95 -14.95
N TRP A 433 14.35 -7.40 -13.70
CA TRP A 433 14.07 -6.54 -12.54
C TRP A 433 15.22 -5.59 -12.15
N ARG A 434 16.45 -5.83 -12.65
CA ARG A 434 17.64 -5.04 -12.28
C ARG A 434 17.63 -3.58 -12.73
N THR A 435 16.71 -3.17 -13.59
CA THR A 435 16.67 -1.81 -14.18
C THR A 435 15.49 -0.95 -13.75
N ALA A 436 14.59 -1.45 -12.88
CA ALA A 436 13.35 -0.74 -12.54
C ALA A 436 13.40 0.10 -11.25
N LEU A 437 14.46 0.01 -10.44
CA LEU A 437 14.63 0.87 -9.28
C LEU A 437 15.50 2.09 -9.64
N PRO A 438 15.07 3.33 -9.30
CA PRO A 438 15.90 4.51 -9.46
C PRO A 438 17.27 4.32 -8.76
N ALA A 439 18.36 4.85 -9.33
CA ALA A 439 19.69 4.74 -8.73
C ALA A 439 19.76 5.33 -7.29
N SER A 440 18.86 6.28 -6.98
CA SER A 440 18.66 6.84 -5.64
C SER A 440 18.11 5.82 -4.62
N VAL A 441 17.43 4.76 -5.07
CA VAL A 441 16.93 3.64 -4.24
C VAL A 441 18.01 2.59 -4.02
N LEU A 442 18.96 2.45 -4.95
CA LEU A 442 20.05 1.47 -4.90
C LEU A 442 21.32 1.99 -4.19
N GLY A 443 21.28 3.21 -3.63
CA GLY A 443 22.42 3.78 -2.89
C GLY A 443 23.68 4.03 -3.74
N ARG A 444 23.57 4.11 -5.07
CA ARG A 444 24.72 4.34 -5.96
C ARG A 444 24.88 5.83 -6.27
N THR A 445 25.96 6.43 -5.77
CA THR A 445 26.43 7.75 -6.23
C THR A 445 27.00 7.64 -7.65
N PRO A 446 26.68 8.58 -8.57
CA PRO A 446 27.24 8.58 -9.92
C PRO A 446 28.66 9.15 -9.89
N SER A 447 29.65 8.32 -9.59
CA SER A 447 31.04 8.53 -10.02
C SER A 447 31.84 7.27 -9.79
N GLN A 448 32.06 6.50 -10.85
CA GLN A 448 33.26 5.71 -11.14
C GLN A 448 32.94 4.81 -12.35
N THR A 449 33.02 5.41 -13.54
CA THR A 449 33.21 4.66 -14.78
C THR A 449 34.63 4.11 -14.79
N VAL A 450 34.81 2.81 -14.59
CA VAL A 450 36.00 2.09 -15.04
C VAL A 450 35.56 1.11 -16.12
N THR A 451 36.15 1.32 -17.30
CA THR A 451 35.93 0.58 -18.54
C THR A 451 36.57 -0.80 -18.51
N GLY A 452 35.83 -1.81 -18.97
CA GLY A 452 36.37 -2.95 -19.72
C GLY A 452 36.60 -4.26 -18.96
N THR A 453 35.78 -5.27 -19.24
CA THR A 453 36.19 -6.69 -19.25
C THR A 453 35.21 -7.48 -20.12
N PRO A 454 35.67 -8.38 -21.02
CA PRO A 454 34.80 -9.08 -21.97
C PRO A 454 34.10 -10.30 -21.35
N PRO A 455 33.00 -10.80 -21.96
CA PRO A 455 32.20 -11.88 -21.38
C PRO A 455 32.90 -13.24 -21.49
N SER A 456 32.77 -14.05 -20.42
CA SER A 456 33.13 -15.47 -20.40
C SER A 456 31.94 -16.35 -20.87
N PRO A 457 32.19 -17.55 -21.42
CA PRO A 457 31.21 -18.29 -22.20
C PRO A 457 30.17 -19.03 -21.35
N GLU A 458 28.99 -19.22 -21.95
CA GLU A 458 27.82 -19.91 -21.43
C GLU A 458 28.13 -21.35 -20.97
N ALA A 459 27.66 -21.71 -19.77
CA ALA A 459 27.64 -23.08 -19.27
C ALA A 459 26.21 -23.65 -19.38
N SER A 460 26.12 -24.83 -19.99
CA SER A 460 24.91 -25.62 -20.24
C SER A 460 24.15 -26.02 -18.95
N PRO A 461 22.83 -26.23 -19.00
CA PRO A 461 22.04 -26.59 -17.82
C PRO A 461 22.23 -28.07 -17.41
N PRO A 462 22.23 -28.39 -16.11
CA PRO A 462 22.29 -29.77 -15.65
C PRO A 462 20.93 -30.49 -15.78
N GLN A 463 21.03 -31.79 -16.08
CA GLN A 463 19.92 -32.72 -16.25
C GLN A 463 19.14 -32.98 -14.95
N SER A 464 17.83 -33.08 -15.09
CA SER A 464 16.86 -33.44 -14.06
C SER A 464 17.01 -34.90 -13.59
N LEU A 465 17.13 -35.11 -12.28
CA LEU A 465 16.82 -36.39 -11.64
C LEU A 465 15.49 -36.23 -10.87
N LEU A 466 14.44 -36.82 -11.42
CA LEU A 466 13.12 -36.98 -10.80
C LEU A 466 13.23 -38.00 -9.65
N GLY A 467 13.11 -37.52 -8.42
CA GLY A 467 12.83 -38.33 -7.24
C GLY A 467 11.40 -38.07 -6.76
N SER A 468 10.55 -39.09 -6.86
CA SER A 468 9.16 -39.10 -6.43
C SER A 468 9.00 -39.07 -4.91
N PHE A 469 8.08 -38.25 -4.39
CA PHE A 469 7.52 -38.40 -3.03
C PHE A 469 5.99 -38.26 -3.05
N PRO A 470 5.28 -38.99 -2.16
CA PRO A 470 3.85 -39.27 -2.28
C PRO A 470 2.93 -38.19 -1.68
N SER A 471 1.71 -38.12 -2.21
CA SER A 471 0.61 -37.30 -1.69
C SER A 471 0.04 -37.87 -0.40
N LEU A 472 -0.25 -37.00 0.57
CA LEU A 472 -1.11 -37.30 1.72
C LEU A 472 -2.39 -36.46 1.62
N ALA A 473 -3.43 -37.10 1.10
CA ALA A 473 -4.81 -36.77 1.42
C ALA A 473 -5.22 -37.69 2.58
N GLN A 474 -5.48 -37.09 3.75
CA GLN A 474 -6.35 -37.55 4.84
C GLN A 474 -5.95 -36.82 6.14
N ILE A 475 -6.68 -35.75 6.45
CA ILE A 475 -7.37 -35.42 7.71
C ILE A 475 -8.19 -34.16 7.45
#